data_AF-A0A847PVN0-F1
#
_entry.id   AF-A0A847PVN0-F1
#
_cell.length_a   1.000
_cell.length_b   1.000
_cell.length_c   1.000
_cell.angle_alpha   90.00
_cell.angle_beta   90.00
_cell.angle_gamma   90.00
#
_symmetry.space_group_name_H-M   'P 1'
#
loop_
_entity.id
_entity.type
_entity.pdbx_description
1 polymer ?
#
loop_
_entity_poly.entity_id
_entity_poly.type
_entity_poly.pdbx_seq_one_letter_code
_entity_poly.pdbx_strand_id
1 'polypeptide(L)' 'MILIKDEIFLINNEGDLVKKVEQEYSAEEILQKLLSDYPNFIQGRQIDSEDPRRWLLG' A
#
# COMPACT_ATOMS: atom_id res chain seq x y z
N MET A 1 -17.33 12.56 13.12
CA MET A 1 -16.93 11.71 11.98
C MET A 1 -16.32 10.45 12.58
N ILE A 2 -16.98 9.29 12.44
CA ILE A 2 -16.47 8.02 12.96
C ILE A 2 -15.62 7.41 11.85
N LEU A 3 -14.31 7.27 12.07
CA LEU A 3 -13.42 6.53 11.16
C LEU A 3 -13.72 5.04 11.36
N ILE A 4 -14.50 4.45 10.46
CA ILE A 4 -14.58 2.99 10.35
C ILE A 4 -13.26 2.57 9.70
N LYS A 5 -12.43 1.84 10.45
CA LYS A 5 -11.19 1.27 9.93
C LYS A 5 -11.52 -0.07 9.28
N ASP A 6 -10.96 -0.31 8.10
CA ASP A 6 -11.18 -1.59 7.43
C ASP A 6 -10.47 -2.72 8.19
N GLU A 7 -11.05 -3.91 8.13
CA GLU A 7 -10.54 -5.09 8.84
C GLU A 7 -10.38 -6.23 7.83
N ILE A 8 -9.18 -6.80 7.78
CA ILE A 8 -8.90 -7.99 6.99
C ILE A 8 -8.67 -9.17 7.94
N PHE A 9 -9.04 -10.36 7.49
CA PHE A 9 -8.76 -11.60 8.22
C PHE A 9 -7.71 -12.41 7.45
N LEU A 10 -6.64 -12.79 8.13
CA LEU A 10 -5.59 -13.63 7.58
C LEU A 10 -5.65 -15.01 8.22
N ILE A 11 -5.51 -16.06 7.42
CA ILE A 11 -5.31 -17.41 7.94
C ILE A 11 -3.81 -17.58 8.21
N ASN A 12 -3.44 -17.89 9.45
CA ASN A 12 -2.04 -18.13 9.80
C ASN A 12 -1.60 -19.56 9.40
N ASN A 13 -0.32 -19.88 9.63
CA ASN A 13 0.23 -21.21 9.32
C ASN A 13 -0.36 -22.34 10.17
N GLU A 14 -1.10 -22.01 11.24
CA GLU A 14 -1.76 -22.96 12.14
C GLU A 14 -3.25 -23.15 11.77
N GLY A 15 -3.75 -22.40 10.76
CA GLY A 15 -5.13 -22.47 10.28
C GLY A 15 -6.09 -21.50 10.98
N ASP A 16 -5.60 -20.65 11.87
CA ASP A 16 -6.44 -19.71 12.62
C ASP A 16 -6.72 -18.43 11.84
N LEU A 17 -7.94 -17.92 12.02
CA LEU A 17 -8.36 -16.60 11.53
C LEU A 17 -7.84 -15.50 12.46
N VAL A 18 -6.84 -14.77 12.00
CA VAL A 18 -6.28 -13.61 12.69
C VAL A 18 -6.86 -12.34 12.10
N LYS A 19 -7.61 -11.61 12.93
CA LYS A 19 -8.11 -10.27 12.60
C LYS A 19 -6.94 -9.28 12.56
N LYS A 20 -6.80 -8.56 11.45
CA LYS A 20 -5.90 -7.43 11.27
C LYS A 20 -6.74 -6.19 10.99
N VAL A 21 -6.66 -5.23 11.90
CA VAL A 21 -7.28 -3.91 11.73
C VAL A 21 -6.30 -3.06 10.94
N GLU A 22 -6.82 -2.31 9.97
CA GLU A 22 -6.08 -1.29 9.25
C GLU A 22 -5.40 -0.33 10.24
N GLN A 23 -4.09 -0.16 10.04
CA GLN A 23 -3.30 0.81 10.78
C GLN A 23 -2.67 1.73 9.77
N GLU A 24 -2.69 3.03 10.06
CA GLU A 24 -1.93 3.99 9.28
C GLU A 24 -0.47 3.55 9.25
N TYR A 25 0.07 3.40 8.05
CA TYR A 25 1.49 3.20 7.93
C TYR A 25 2.14 4.57 8.17
N SER A 26 2.74 4.76 9.34
CA SER A 26 3.28 6.06 9.76
C SER A 26 4.40 6.58 8.84
N ALA A 27 4.99 5.71 8.00
CA ALA A 27 5.96 6.08 6.99
C ALA A 27 5.35 6.20 5.59
N GLU A 28 4.02 6.14 5.44
CA GLU A 28 3.32 6.33 4.17
C GLU A 28 3.57 7.73 3.63
N GLU A 29 3.44 8.77 4.45
CA GLU A 29 3.76 10.14 4.03
C GLU A 29 5.20 10.27 3.49
N ILE A 30 6.15 9.58 4.15
CA ILE A 30 7.56 9.53 3.72
C ILE A 30 7.68 8.79 2.40
N LEU A 31 7.02 7.63 2.25
CA LEU A 31 7.02 6.86 1.01
C LEU A 31 6.41 7.65 -0.15
N GLN A 32 5.25 8.28 0.06
CA GLN A 32 4.57 9.10 -0.96
C GLN A 32 5.45 10.27 -1.41
N LYS A 33 6.15 10.90 -0.45
CA LYS A 33 7.15 11.94 -0.76
C LYS A 33 8.31 11.41 -1.57
N LEU A 34 8.91 10.28 -1.19
CA LEU A 34 10.03 9.68 -1.92
C LEU A 34 9.64 9.26 -3.34
N LEU A 35 8.43 8.72 -3.54
CA LEU A 35 7.91 8.38 -4.86
C LEU A 35 7.71 9.62 -5.73
N SER A 36 7.23 10.72 -5.13
CA SER A 36 7.03 12.01 -5.82
C SER A 36 8.37 12.69 -6.17
N ASP A 37 9.33 12.66 -5.25
CA ASP A 37 10.64 13.30 -5.41
C ASP A 37 11.56 12.49 -6.34
N TYR A 38 11.37 11.17 -6.42
CA TYR A 38 12.25 10.29 -7.17
C TYR A 38 11.51 9.21 -8.00
N PRO A 39 10.68 9.61 -8.98
CA PRO A 39 9.88 8.69 -9.78
C PRO A 39 10.73 7.71 -10.62
N ASN A 40 11.97 8.08 -10.93
CA ASN A 40 12.94 7.29 -11.68
C ASN A 40 13.54 6.10 -10.89
N PHE A 41 13.37 6.04 -9.57
CA PHE A 41 13.76 4.87 -8.77
C PHE A 41 12.76 3.73 -8.88
N ILE A 42 11.54 4.02 -9.32
CA ILE A 42 10.64 2.96 -9.77
C ILE A 42 11.21 2.46 -11.09
N GLN A 43 11.87 1.30 -11.06
CA GLN A 43 12.47 0.73 -12.26
C GLN A 43 11.36 0.50 -13.30
N GLY A 44 11.26 1.41 -14.27
CA GLY A 44 10.23 1.40 -15.31
C GLY A 44 10.18 0.13 -16.15
N ARG A 45 11.21 -0.73 -16.09
CA ARG A 45 11.21 -2.05 -16.75
C ARG A 45 10.16 -3.03 -16.21
N GLN A 46 9.58 -2.76 -15.03
CA GLN A 46 8.45 -3.53 -14.47
C GLN A 46 7.13 -2.75 -14.49
N ILE A 47 7.14 -1.54 -15.06
CA ILE A 47 5.94 -0.74 -15.30
C ILE A 47 5.54 -1.03 -16.74
N ASP A 48 4.37 -1.64 -16.92
CA ASP A 48 3.75 -1.70 -18.24
C ASP A 48 3.49 -0.26 -18.69
N SER A 49 4.09 0.16 -19.81
CA SER A 49 3.91 1.51 -20.34
C SER A 49 2.51 1.73 -20.91
N GLU A 50 1.83 0.66 -21.32
CA GLU A 50 0.46 0.67 -21.82
C GLU A 50 -0.56 0.60 -20.67
N ASP A 51 -0.17 0.02 -19.53
CA ASP A 51 -0.97 -0.02 -18.29
C ASP A 51 -0.12 0.32 -17.04
N PRO A 52 0.26 1.60 -16.86
CA PRO A 52 1.08 2.00 -15.73
C PRO A 52 0.26 1.84 -14.45
N ARG A 53 0.72 0.95 -13.55
CA ARG A 53 0.16 0.86 -12.20
C ARG A 53 0.14 2.25 -11.57
N ARG A 54 -1.06 2.73 -11.19
CA ARG A 54 -1.23 4.00 -10.50
C ARG A 54 -0.95 3.79 -9.01
N TRP A 55 0.29 4.07 -8.60
CA TRP A 55 0.70 3.94 -7.20
C TRP A 55 0.21 5.13 -6.36
N LEU A 56 -0.03 6.24 -7.04
CA LEU A 56 -0.64 7.43 -6.47
C LEU A 56 -2.14 7.37 -6.79
N LEU A 57 -2.94 7.06 -5.77
CA LEU A 57 -4.37 7.38 -5.77
C LEU A 57 -4.47 8.90 -5.60
N GLY A 58 -4.60 9.61 -6.72
CA GLY A 58 -5.11 10.98 -6.74
C GLY A 58 -6.63 10.99 -6.73
#